data_AF-A0A399GY14-F1
#
_entry.id   AF-A0A399GY14-F1
#
_cell.length_a   1.000
_cell.length_b   1.000
_cell.length_c   1.000
_cell.angle_alpha   90.00
_cell.angle_beta   90.00
_cell.angle_gamma   90.00
#
_symmetry.space_group_name_H-M   'P 1'
#
loop_
_entity.id
_entity.type
_entity.pdbx_description
1 polymer ?
#
loop_
_entity_poly.entity_id
_entity_poly.type
_entity_poly.pdbx_seq_one_letter_code
_entity_poly.pdbx_strand_id
1 'polypeptide(L)'
;MASTEIESWVVDTCRELGLLVGSPGDDFFGGGGNSLTAVRLIAQAEERFGEDCLSPDDLFERSTMKEIAATIQATRDRSRVLG
;
A
#
# COMPACT_ATOMS: atom_id res chain seq x y z
N MET A 1 -10.64 -6.34 -11.24
CA MET A 1 -11.48 -6.17 -10.03
C MET A 1 -10.70 -6.35 -8.74
N ALA A 2 -9.65 -7.18 -8.66
CA ALA A 2 -8.81 -7.31 -7.46
C ALA A 2 -8.08 -6.01 -7.04
N SER A 3 -7.63 -5.18 -7.99
CA SER A 3 -6.97 -3.89 -7.70
C SER A 3 -7.83 -2.99 -6.80
N THR A 4 -9.15 -2.99 -6.99
CA THR A 4 -10.08 -2.16 -6.20
C THR A 4 -10.19 -2.61 -4.74
N GLU A 5 -10.00 -3.91 -4.44
CA GLU A 5 -10.00 -4.41 -3.07
C GLU A 5 -8.73 -3.97 -2.33
N ILE A 6 -7.56 -4.09 -2.96
CA ILE A 6 -6.30 -3.64 -2.37
C ILE A 6 -6.28 -2.11 -2.26
N GLU A 7 -6.79 -1.38 -3.26
CA GLU A 7 -6.94 0.08 -3.20
C GLU A 7 -7.78 0.52 -1.99
N SER A 8 -8.94 -0.11 -1.77
CA SER A 8 -9.77 0.20 -0.59
C SER A 8 -9.03 -0.10 0.71
N TRP A 9 -8.37 -1.26 0.78
CA TRP A 9 -7.58 -1.63 1.96
C TRP A 9 -6.46 -0.61 2.24
N VAL A 10 -5.72 -0.18 1.21
CA VAL A 10 -4.64 0.81 1.36
C VAL A 10 -5.20 2.12 1.89
N VAL A 11 -6.31 2.62 1.32
CA VAL A 11 -6.95 3.87 1.75
C VAL A 11 -7.43 3.77 3.21
N ASP A 12 -8.09 2.67 3.56
CA ASP A 12 -8.64 2.47 4.90
C ASP A 12 -7.54 2.31 5.95
N THR A 13 -6.50 1.52 5.68
CA THR A 13 -5.34 1.38 6.57
C THR A 13 -4.62 2.72 6.73
N CYS A 14 -4.46 3.51 5.67
CA CYS A 14 -3.87 4.85 5.80
C CYS A 14 -4.69 5.78 6.70
N ARG A 15 -6.02 5.73 6.60
CA ARG A 15 -6.92 6.50 7.50
C ARG A 15 -6.78 6.06 8.95
N GLU A 16 -6.71 4.76 9.21
CA GLU A 16 -6.49 4.20 10.55
C GLU A 16 -5.14 4.61 11.14
N LEU A 17 -4.12 4.80 10.28
CA LEU A 17 -2.82 5.34 10.64
C LEU A 17 -2.80 6.86 10.82
N GLY A 18 -3.94 7.54 10.61
CA GLY A 18 -4.11 8.97 10.82
C GLY A 18 -3.81 9.85 9.61
N LEU A 19 -3.70 9.29 8.41
CA LEU A 19 -3.50 10.07 7.18
C LEU A 19 -4.82 10.66 6.68
N LEU A 20 -4.73 11.87 6.13
CA LEU A 20 -5.84 12.60 5.52
C LEU A 20 -6.03 12.19 4.05
N VAL A 21 -6.41 10.94 3.85
CA VAL A 21 -6.68 10.38 2.52
C VAL A 21 -8.10 9.82 2.42
N GLY A 22 -8.69 9.89 1.24
CA GLY A 22 -10.02 9.37 0.97
C GLY A 22 -10.28 8.85 -0.43
N SER A 23 -9.31 8.95 -1.35
CA SER A 23 -9.41 8.38 -2.68
C SER A 23 -8.14 7.59 -3.06
N PRO A 24 -8.24 6.61 -3.98
CA PRO A 24 -7.07 5.93 -4.54
C PRO A 24 -6.08 6.87 -5.25
N GLY A 25 -6.52 8.07 -5.66
CA GLY A 25 -5.66 9.07 -6.28
C GLY A 25 -4.92 9.96 -5.30
N ASP A 26 -5.19 9.82 -4.00
CA ASP A 26 -4.55 10.64 -2.97
C ASP A 26 -3.12 10.14 -2.74
N ASP A 27 -2.25 11.07 -2.40
CA ASP A 27 -0.85 10.82 -2.13
C ASP A 27 -0.63 10.50 -0.65
N PHE A 28 0.17 9.47 -0.37
CA PHE A 28 0.52 9.04 0.98
C PHE A 28 1.22 10.16 1.78
N PHE A 29 2.21 10.82 1.19
CA PHE A 29 2.94 11.91 1.85
C PHE A 29 2.11 13.19 1.88
N GLY A 30 1.34 13.46 0.82
CA GLY A 30 0.37 14.56 0.76
C GLY A 30 -0.71 14.47 1.85
N GLY A 31 -1.10 13.25 2.23
CA GLY A 31 -2.02 12.97 3.33
C GLY A 31 -1.40 13.06 4.74
N GLY A 32 -0.11 13.38 4.86
CA GLY A 32 0.60 13.45 6.15
C GLY A 32 1.40 12.19 6.51
N GLY A 33 1.59 11.29 5.55
CA GLY A 33 2.44 10.12 5.70
C GLY A 33 3.90 10.47 5.99
N ASN A 34 4.55 9.65 6.81
CA ASN A 34 5.95 9.78 7.21
C ASN A 34 6.58 8.39 7.39
N SER A 35 7.84 8.34 7.81
CA SER A 35 8.57 7.07 8.00
C SER A 35 7.88 6.11 8.96
N LEU A 36 7.27 6.60 10.05
CA LEU A 36 6.59 5.74 11.02
C LEU A 36 5.31 5.15 10.44
N THR A 37 4.50 5.95 9.76
CA THR A 37 3.28 5.44 9.11
C THR A 37 3.61 4.54 7.93
N ALA A 38 4.73 4.79 7.22
CA ALA A 38 5.20 3.95 6.12
C ALA A 38 5.59 2.55 6.63
N VAL A 39 6.41 2.48 7.69
CA VAL A 39 6.78 1.20 8.32
C VAL A 39 5.54 0.44 8.81
N ARG A 40 4.56 1.14 9.39
CA ARG A 40 3.30 0.52 9.85
C ARG A 40 2.41 0.04 8.72
N LEU A 41 2.38 0.75 7.59
CA LEU A 41 1.64 0.34 6.40
C LEU A 41 2.29 -0.91 5.79
N ILE A 42 3.62 -0.91 5.64
CA ILE A 42 4.39 -2.05 5.12
C ILE A 42 4.15 -3.29 5.99
N ALA A 43 4.30 -3.19 7.31
CA ALA A 43 4.10 -4.33 8.21
C ALA A 43 2.68 -4.94 8.07
N GLN A 44 1.65 -4.10 8.00
CA GLN A 44 0.27 -4.58 7.81
C GLN A 44 0.04 -5.16 6.42
N ALA A 45 0.72 -4.63 5.39
CA ALA A 45 0.67 -5.18 4.05
C ALA A 45 1.31 -6.57 4.01
N GLU A 46 2.47 -6.74 4.65
CA GLU A 46 3.17 -8.02 4.78
C GLU A 46 2.30 -9.08 5.47
N GLU A 47 1.66 -8.74 6.59
CA GLU A 47 0.76 -9.63 7.32
C GLU A 47 -0.44 -10.09 6.48
N ARG A 48 -0.96 -9.22 5.60
CA ARG A 48 -2.18 -9.50 4.82
C ARG A 48 -1.90 -10.13 3.46
N PHE A 49 -0.81 -9.75 2.82
CA PHE A 49 -0.57 -10.01 1.40
C PHE A 49 0.68 -10.85 1.13
N GLY A 50 1.55 -11.01 2.13
CA GLY A 50 2.80 -11.75 2.05
C GLY A 50 4.02 -10.84 2.21
N GLU A 51 5.12 -11.44 2.65
CA GLU A 51 6.40 -10.77 2.85
C GLU A 51 6.89 -10.09 1.56
N ASP A 52 7.62 -8.98 1.71
CA ASP A 52 8.19 -8.19 0.61
C ASP A 52 7.15 -7.67 -0.42
N CYS A 53 5.86 -7.60 -0.05
CA CYS A 53 4.82 -7.11 -0.97
C CYS A 53 4.89 -5.60 -1.25
N LEU A 54 5.52 -4.83 -0.36
CA LEU A 54 5.69 -3.39 -0.46
C LEU A 54 7.01 -2.97 0.21
N SER A 55 7.90 -2.28 -0.52
CA SER A 55 9.13 -1.73 0.06
C SER A 55 9.02 -0.24 0.38
N PRO A 56 9.89 0.30 1.26
CA PRO A 56 9.96 1.75 1.49
C PRO A 56 10.28 2.53 0.20
N ASP A 57 11.18 2.01 -0.64
CA ASP A 57 11.55 2.63 -1.92
C ASP A 57 10.34 2.73 -2.86
N ASP A 58 9.53 1.66 -2.96
CA ASP A 58 8.28 1.69 -3.73
C ASP A 58 7.34 2.78 -3.22
N LEU A 59 7.21 2.92 -1.90
CA LEU A 59 6.37 3.95 -1.27
C LEU A 59 6.84 5.36 -1.63
N PHE A 60 8.15 5.60 -1.75
CA PHE A 60 8.71 6.90 -2.15
C PHE A 60 8.59 7.17 -3.65
N GLU A 61 8.76 6.16 -4.50
CA GLU A 61 8.65 6.31 -5.96
C GLU A 61 7.19 6.35 -6.44
N ARG A 62 6.30 5.67 -5.73
CA ARG A 62 4.91 5.39 -6.10
C ARG A 62 3.98 5.68 -4.93
N SER A 63 3.92 6.94 -4.54
CA SER A 63 3.29 7.38 -3.29
C SER A 63 1.76 7.49 -3.35
N THR A 64 1.12 7.35 -4.52
CA THR A 64 -0.35 7.35 -4.58
C THR A 64 -0.94 6.02 -4.14
N MET A 65 -2.09 6.04 -3.47
CA MET A 65 -2.73 4.82 -2.94
C MET A 65 -3.00 3.77 -4.02
N LYS A 66 -3.34 4.21 -5.23
CA LYS A 66 -3.52 3.35 -6.40
C LYS A 66 -2.21 2.68 -6.83
N GLU A 67 -1.10 3.39 -6.82
CA GLU A 67 0.19 2.80 -7.22
C GLU A 67 0.76 1.88 -6.13
N ILE A 68 0.56 2.21 -4.86
CA ILE A 68 0.86 1.33 -3.72
C ILE A 68 0.08 0.02 -3.88
N ALA A 69 -1.23 0.11 -4.11
CA ALA A 69 -2.08 -1.06 -4.31
C ALA A 69 -1.66 -1.89 -5.55
N ALA A 70 -1.28 -1.24 -6.64
CA ALA A 70 -0.79 -1.91 -7.84
C ALA A 70 0.54 -2.66 -7.58
N THR A 71 1.42 -2.08 -6.76
CA THR A 71 2.70 -2.70 -6.37
C THR A 71 2.45 -3.97 -5.57
N ILE A 72 1.59 -3.89 -4.55
CA ILE A 72 1.18 -5.07 -3.75
C ILE A 72 0.57 -6.15 -4.65
N GLN A 73 -0.35 -5.77 -5.55
CA GLN A 73 -0.99 -6.73 -6.47
C GLN A 73 0.05 -7.43 -7.36
N ALA A 74 0.98 -6.68 -7.94
CA ALA A 74 2.00 -7.23 -8.83
C ALA A 74 2.91 -8.24 -8.11
N THR A 75 3.27 -7.97 -6.85
CA THR A 75 4.07 -8.89 -6.05
C THR A 75 3.27 -10.15 -5.68
N ARG A 76 2.01 -10.01 -5.27
CA ARG A 76 1.13 -11.16 -4.98
C ARG A 76 0.95 -12.08 -6.18
N ASP A 77 0.77 -11.52 -7.38
CA ASP A 77 0.63 -12.29 -8.61
C ASP A 77 1.93 -13.03 -8.97
N ARG A 78 3.09 -12.40 -8.75
CA ARG A 78 4.40 -13.06 -8.94
C ARG A 78 4.59 -14.23 -7.98
N SER A 79 4.25 -14.07 -6.70
CA SER A 79 4.37 -15.14 -5.70
C SER A 79 3.43 -16.31 -5.98
N ARG A 80 2.26 -16.07 -6.59
CA ARG A 80 1.34 -17.13 -7.03
C ARG A 80 1.82 -17.96 -8.21
N VAL A 81 2.71 -17.43 -9.06
CA VAL A 81 3.25 -18.15 -10.22
C VAL A 81 4.41 -19.08 -9.84
N LEU A 82 5.03 -18.84 -8.69
CA LEU A 82 6.17 -19.61 -8.20
C LEU A 82 5.80 -20.77 -7.25
N GLY A 83 4.51 -20.98 -6.97
CA GLY A 83 3.98 -22.08 -6.16
C GLY A 83 3.08 -23.00 -6.98
#